data_AF-A0A8X6QQB9-F1
#
_entry.id   AF-A0A8X6QQB9-F1
#
_cell.length_a   1.000
_cell.length_b   1.000
_cell.length_c   1.000
_cell.angle_alpha   90.00
_cell.angle_beta   90.00
_cell.angle_gamma   90.00
#
_symmetry.space_group_name_H-M   'P 1'
#
loop_
_entity.id
_entity.type
_entity.pdbx_description
1 polymer ?
#
loop_
_entity_poly.entity_id
_entity_poly.type
_entity_poly.pdbx_seq_one_letter_code
_entity_poly.pdbx_strand_id
1 'polypeptide(L)'
;MEETCASNVAFNMQFKEMNGSTISCDILSSFMAEERPITIDEACALRLLLFGNTLNSFGVAWTEQSFHFRCVPPYGFIQKRAGPCGVLAAVQAFVLYELLFGVSCIDAKLGIAKLKSREKREALARALTYILWQAGDDERAVVALKNNDIVLDLSSATTVLELDGIIEYLQLKFFECKSCLLEYFYNYIPEVCIKYLKIKLVFAYHFL
;
A
#
# COMPACT_ATOMS: atom_id res chain seq x y z
N MET A 1 42.16 -21.97 10.24
CA MET A 1 41.14 -21.40 11.14
C MET A 1 40.44 -20.32 10.34
N GLU A 2 39.77 -20.70 9.26
CA GLU A 2 38.33 -21.03 9.20
C GLU A 2 37.45 -19.83 9.59
N GLU A 3 37.05 -19.09 8.54
CA GLU A 3 35.87 -18.25 8.48
C GLU A 3 34.62 -19.11 8.69
N THR A 4 33.63 -18.61 9.44
CA THR A 4 32.19 -18.79 9.15
C THR A 4 31.37 -18.10 10.24
N CYS A 5 30.62 -17.05 9.89
CA CYS A 5 29.20 -16.93 10.26
C CYS A 5 28.52 -15.79 9.47
N ALA A 6 28.58 -15.86 8.14
CA ALA A 6 27.57 -15.20 7.31
C ALA A 6 26.46 -16.24 7.09
N SER A 7 25.52 -16.32 8.02
CA SER A 7 24.27 -17.05 7.80
C SER A 7 23.50 -16.33 6.69
N ASN A 8 23.65 -16.84 5.47
CA ASN A 8 22.78 -16.54 4.34
C ASN A 8 21.36 -16.99 4.70
N VAL A 9 20.59 -16.09 5.31
CA VAL A 9 19.13 -16.18 5.24
C VAL A 9 18.80 -15.77 3.80
N ALA A 10 18.71 -16.76 2.92
CA ALA A 10 18.09 -16.57 1.63
C ALA A 10 16.66 -16.09 1.88
N PHE A 11 16.40 -14.80 1.66
CA PHE A 11 15.07 -14.24 1.67
C PHE A 11 14.33 -14.83 0.47
N ASN A 12 13.72 -15.99 0.67
CA ASN A 12 13.10 -16.79 -0.39
C ASN A 12 11.73 -16.17 -0.71
N MET A 13 11.73 -15.06 -1.43
CA MET A 13 10.53 -14.40 -1.91
C MET A 13 9.99 -15.20 -3.11
N GLN A 14 9.27 -16.29 -2.83
CA GLN A 14 8.58 -17.07 -3.84
C GLN A 14 7.30 -16.33 -4.24
N PHE A 15 7.39 -15.47 -5.25
CA PHE A 15 6.21 -14.90 -5.89
C PHE A 15 5.53 -15.98 -6.73
N LYS A 16 4.34 -16.42 -6.31
CA LYS A 16 3.49 -17.22 -7.17
C LYS A 16 3.13 -16.40 -8.41
N GLU A 17 3.42 -16.94 -9.59
CA GLU A 17 2.97 -16.38 -10.85
C GLU A 17 1.44 -16.21 -10.84
N MET A 18 0.96 -15.14 -11.48
CA MET A 18 -0.45 -14.88 -11.68
C MET A 18 -1.03 -15.88 -12.68
N ASN A 19 -1.30 -17.12 -12.25
CA ASN A 19 -2.09 -18.05 -13.04
C ASN A 19 -3.56 -17.64 -12.96
N GLY A 20 -4.02 -16.98 -14.02
CA GLY A 20 -5.39 -16.54 -14.19
C GLY A 20 -6.35 -17.71 -14.36
N SER A 21 -7.05 -18.05 -13.27
CA SER A 21 -8.40 -18.60 -13.37
C SER A 21 -9.38 -17.43 -13.28
N THR A 22 -9.91 -17.03 -14.44
CA THR A 22 -10.90 -15.97 -14.63
C THR A 22 -12.23 -16.33 -13.99
N ILE A 23 -12.39 -16.00 -12.71
CA ILE A 23 -13.70 -15.55 -12.23
C ILE A 23 -13.73 -14.06 -12.56
N SER A 24 -14.58 -13.67 -13.53
CA SER A 24 -14.74 -12.27 -13.93
C SER A 24 -15.31 -11.49 -12.76
N CYS A 25 -14.44 -10.87 -11.97
CA CYS A 25 -14.80 -9.83 -11.03
C CYS A 25 -14.99 -8.57 -11.88
N ASP A 26 -16.19 -8.39 -12.44
CA ASP A 26 -16.48 -7.26 -13.34
C ASP A 26 -16.25 -5.94 -12.61
N ILE A 27 -15.84 -4.88 -13.32
CA ILE A 27 -15.48 -3.56 -12.76
C ILE A 27 -16.43 -3.10 -11.63
N LEU A 28 -17.74 -3.31 -11.80
CA LEU A 28 -18.78 -3.00 -10.82
C LEU A 28 -18.53 -3.63 -9.44
N SER A 29 -18.07 -4.89 -9.39
CA SER A 29 -17.78 -5.59 -8.14
C SER A 29 -16.60 -4.99 -7.37
N SER A 30 -15.62 -4.38 -8.05
CA SER A 30 -14.54 -3.64 -7.38
C SER A 30 -15.03 -2.33 -6.75
N PHE A 31 -16.03 -1.68 -7.37
CA PHE A 31 -16.66 -0.49 -6.82
C PHE A 31 -17.64 -0.80 -5.69
N MET A 32 -18.31 -1.94 -5.76
CA MET A 32 -19.31 -2.40 -4.78
C MET A 32 -18.71 -3.11 -3.55
N ALA A 33 -17.39 -3.19 -3.45
CA ALA A 33 -16.72 -3.68 -2.24
C ALA A 33 -17.25 -2.97 -0.99
N GLU A 34 -17.47 -3.74 0.07
CA GLU A 34 -18.04 -3.24 1.33
C GLU A 34 -17.17 -2.10 1.87
N GLU A 35 -17.82 -1.07 2.40
CA GLU A 35 -17.16 0.06 3.03
C GLU A 35 -17.77 0.35 4.40
N ARG A 36 -16.91 0.58 5.40
CA ARG A 36 -17.32 1.09 6.71
C ARG A 36 -16.25 1.97 7.34
N PRO A 37 -16.61 2.84 8.30
CA PRO A 37 -15.61 3.55 9.08
C PRO A 37 -14.63 2.60 9.78
N ILE A 38 -13.40 3.07 10.01
CA ILE A 38 -12.46 2.39 10.90
C ILE A 38 -13.04 2.37 12.34
N THR A 39 -12.81 1.29 13.06
CA THR A 39 -13.16 1.18 14.48
C THR A 39 -12.03 1.71 15.37
N ILE A 40 -12.33 1.98 16.65
CA ILE A 40 -11.32 2.40 17.64
C ILE A 40 -10.25 1.31 17.81
N ASP A 41 -10.64 0.04 17.88
CA ASP A 41 -9.70 -1.07 18.05
C ASP A 41 -8.75 -1.19 16.85
N GLU A 42 -9.28 -1.08 15.62
CA GLU A 42 -8.45 -1.06 14.41
C GLU A 42 -7.51 0.16 14.36
N ALA A 43 -7.99 1.33 14.79
CA ALA A 43 -7.18 2.53 14.90
C ALA A 43 -6.04 2.38 15.93
N CYS A 44 -6.32 1.80 17.09
CA CYS A 44 -5.32 1.50 18.10
C CYS A 44 -4.31 0.46 17.61
N ALA A 45 -4.77 -0.65 17.02
CA ALA A 45 -3.92 -1.68 16.43
C ALA A 45 -3.01 -1.11 15.34
N LEU A 46 -3.56 -0.20 14.51
CA LEU A 46 -2.80 0.48 13.48
C LEU A 46 -1.66 1.35 14.06
N ARG A 47 -1.94 2.15 15.10
CA ARG A 47 -0.89 2.95 15.75
C ARG A 47 0.16 2.06 16.42
N LEU A 48 -0.26 0.99 17.06
CA LEU A 48 0.65 0.01 17.66
C LEU A 48 1.58 -0.59 16.61
N LEU A 49 1.04 -0.98 15.45
CA LEU A 49 1.82 -1.54 14.34
C LEU A 49 2.88 -0.56 13.81
N LEU A 50 2.52 0.72 13.66
CA LEU A 50 3.40 1.72 13.05
C LEU A 50 4.37 2.39 14.02
N PHE A 51 3.95 2.60 15.26
CA PHE A 51 4.66 3.44 16.23
C PHE A 51 5.03 2.69 17.52
N GLY A 52 4.61 1.43 17.68
CA GLY A 52 4.84 0.62 18.87
C GLY A 52 4.01 1.03 20.09
N ASN A 53 3.13 2.02 19.97
CA ASN A 53 2.22 2.50 21.01
C ASN A 53 1.02 3.23 20.39
N THR A 54 -0.02 3.50 21.18
CA THR A 54 -1.25 4.19 20.74
C THR A 54 -1.22 5.72 20.91
N LEU A 55 -0.20 6.25 21.60
CA LEU A 55 -0.06 7.67 21.93
C LEU A 55 0.55 8.47 20.77
N ASN A 56 1.48 7.86 20.03
CA ASN A 56 2.08 8.45 18.86
C ASN A 56 1.08 8.50 17.71
N SER A 57 1.10 9.61 16.99
CA SER A 57 0.13 9.91 15.94
C SER A 57 0.80 10.16 14.58
N PHE A 58 -0.01 10.17 13.52
CA PHE A 58 0.48 10.48 12.19
C PHE A 58 0.84 11.97 12.06
N GLY A 59 2.13 12.28 12.22
CA GLY A 59 2.63 13.65 12.06
C GLY A 59 2.72 14.15 10.60
N VAL A 60 3.22 15.37 10.42
CA VAL A 60 3.37 16.05 9.11
C VAL A 60 4.12 15.20 8.06
N ALA A 61 5.11 14.41 8.49
CA ALA A 61 5.83 13.51 7.59
C ALA A 61 4.90 12.49 6.89
N TRP A 62 3.85 12.04 7.57
CA TRP A 62 2.86 11.08 7.07
C TRP A 62 1.72 11.73 6.30
N THR A 63 1.41 13.00 6.51
CA THR A 63 0.37 13.69 5.71
C THR A 63 0.92 14.22 4.39
N GLU A 64 2.21 14.60 4.36
CA GLU A 64 2.85 15.20 3.19
C GLU A 64 3.46 14.17 2.22
N GLN A 65 3.75 12.95 2.65
CA GLN A 65 4.39 11.94 1.80
C GLN A 65 3.41 11.43 0.71
N SER A 66 3.86 10.62 -0.25
CA SER A 66 3.02 9.85 -1.20
C SER A 66 3.91 8.90 -2.03
N PHE A 67 3.34 8.00 -2.82
CA PHE A 67 4.12 7.19 -3.77
C PHE A 67 4.43 7.98 -5.05
N HIS A 68 5.24 9.04 -4.92
CA HIS A 68 5.63 9.88 -6.05
C HIS A 68 7.00 9.46 -6.58
N PHE A 69 7.07 9.12 -7.87
CA PHE A 69 8.32 8.76 -8.53
C PHE A 69 9.19 9.99 -8.78
N ARG A 70 10.51 9.83 -8.63
CA ARG A 70 11.53 10.79 -9.03
C ARG A 70 11.59 10.88 -10.56
N CYS A 71 12.17 11.98 -11.04
CA CYS A 71 12.61 12.06 -12.44
C CYS A 71 13.85 11.19 -12.66
N VAL A 72 14.80 11.23 -11.72
CA VAL A 72 16.05 10.47 -11.76
C VAL A 72 16.40 9.95 -10.36
N PRO A 73 16.62 8.63 -10.17
CA PRO A 73 16.24 7.57 -11.11
C PRO A 73 14.71 7.48 -11.24
N PRO A 74 14.16 7.17 -12.43
CA PRO A 74 12.73 7.25 -12.69
C PRO A 74 11.88 6.19 -11.98
N TYR A 75 12.52 5.16 -11.44
CA TYR A 75 11.88 4.09 -10.65
C TYR A 75 11.86 4.36 -9.14
N GLY A 76 12.57 5.37 -8.65
CA GLY A 76 12.70 5.62 -7.21
C GLY A 76 11.62 6.57 -6.67
N PHE A 77 11.13 6.35 -5.46
CA PHE A 77 10.22 7.27 -4.77
C PHE A 77 10.95 8.49 -4.18
N ILE A 78 10.23 9.63 -4.13
CA ILE A 78 10.64 10.80 -3.36
C ILE A 78 10.25 10.56 -1.91
N GLN A 79 11.24 10.44 -1.03
CA GLN A 79 11.03 10.57 0.41
C GLN A 79 11.17 12.05 0.79
N LYS A 80 10.12 12.64 1.37
CA LYS A 80 10.12 14.05 1.77
C LYS A 80 10.71 14.26 3.17
N ARG A 81 10.36 13.37 4.12
CA ARG A 81 10.77 13.44 5.53
C ARG A 81 11.01 12.03 6.09
N ALA A 82 11.66 11.95 7.25
CA ALA A 82 11.75 10.69 8.02
C ALA A 82 10.38 10.34 8.64
N GLY A 83 10.15 9.06 8.92
CA GLY A 83 8.87 8.54 9.44
C GLY A 83 8.30 7.43 8.53
N PRO A 84 7.74 7.77 7.37
CA PRO A 84 7.13 6.77 6.46
C PRO A 84 8.16 5.97 5.63
N CYS A 85 9.47 6.16 5.84
CA CYS A 85 10.52 5.58 4.99
C CYS A 85 10.50 4.05 4.96
N GLY A 86 10.15 3.39 6.05
CA GLY A 86 10.00 1.92 6.09
C GLY A 86 8.93 1.44 5.12
N VAL A 87 7.75 2.09 5.13
CA VAL A 87 6.65 1.79 4.19
C VAL A 87 7.06 2.09 2.75
N LEU A 88 7.71 3.23 2.50
CA LEU A 88 8.19 3.58 1.17
C LEU A 88 9.20 2.55 0.64
N ALA A 89 10.16 2.13 1.46
CA ALA A 89 11.18 1.17 1.07
C ALA A 89 10.59 -0.20 0.75
N ALA A 90 9.62 -0.66 1.56
CA ALA A 90 8.91 -1.92 1.31
C ALA A 90 8.17 -1.86 -0.04
N VAL A 91 7.33 -0.85 -0.26
CA VAL A 91 6.60 -0.70 -1.54
C VAL A 91 7.56 -0.53 -2.71
N GLN A 92 8.65 0.22 -2.53
CA GLN A 92 9.68 0.43 -3.56
C GLN A 92 10.31 -0.89 -4.01
N ALA A 93 10.56 -1.83 -3.09
CA ALA A 93 11.13 -3.13 -3.42
C ALA A 93 10.19 -3.94 -4.33
N PHE A 94 8.89 -3.97 -4.00
CA PHE A 94 7.89 -4.65 -4.84
C PHE A 94 7.67 -3.96 -6.19
N VAL A 95 7.73 -2.64 -6.25
CA VAL A 95 7.69 -1.91 -7.53
C VAL A 95 8.90 -2.26 -8.40
N LEU A 96 10.10 -2.33 -7.83
CA LEU A 96 11.29 -2.75 -8.58
C LEU A 96 11.17 -4.20 -9.04
N TYR A 97 10.63 -5.08 -8.20
CA TYR A 97 10.35 -6.45 -8.59
C TYR A 97 9.41 -6.52 -9.80
N GLU A 98 8.28 -5.80 -9.77
CA GLU A 98 7.32 -5.77 -10.89
C GLU A 98 7.94 -5.22 -12.18
N LEU A 99 8.80 -4.20 -12.08
CA LEU A 99 9.47 -3.60 -13.23
C LEU A 99 10.59 -4.48 -13.82
N LEU A 100 11.20 -5.35 -13.03
CA LEU A 100 12.33 -6.19 -13.46
C LEU A 100 11.90 -7.61 -13.85
N PHE A 101 10.92 -8.17 -13.14
CA PHE A 101 10.57 -9.59 -13.20
C PHE A 101 9.05 -9.85 -13.31
N GLY A 102 8.22 -8.83 -13.09
CA GLY A 102 6.77 -8.99 -13.08
C GLY A 102 6.11 -8.86 -14.46
N VAL A 103 4.78 -8.78 -14.47
CA VAL A 103 3.99 -8.60 -15.70
C VAL A 103 4.27 -7.24 -16.35
N SER A 104 4.65 -6.26 -15.54
CA SER A 104 5.07 -4.94 -15.98
C SER A 104 6.59 -4.87 -16.27
N CYS A 105 7.25 -6.01 -16.50
CA CYS A 105 8.67 -6.03 -16.80
C CYS A 105 8.98 -5.16 -18.03
N ILE A 106 9.90 -4.24 -17.88
CA ILE A 106 10.34 -3.43 -19.01
C ILE A 106 11.33 -4.23 -19.87
N ASP A 107 11.32 -3.97 -21.17
CA ASP A 107 12.33 -4.54 -22.06
C ASP A 107 13.72 -4.10 -21.60
N ALA A 108 14.58 -5.08 -21.28
CA ALA A 108 15.97 -4.85 -20.89
C ALA A 108 16.74 -3.98 -21.90
N LYS A 109 16.36 -3.99 -23.19
CA LYS A 109 16.93 -3.16 -24.25
C LYS A 109 16.54 -1.68 -24.15
N LEU A 110 15.33 -1.38 -23.66
CA LEU A 110 14.86 -0.02 -23.42
C LEU A 110 15.44 0.57 -22.14
N GLY A 111 15.70 -0.30 -21.15
CA GLY A 111 16.36 0.02 -19.89
C GLY A 111 15.49 0.81 -18.91
N ILE A 112 15.74 0.61 -17.61
CA ILE A 112 15.01 1.28 -16.49
C ILE A 112 15.08 2.82 -16.54
N ALA A 113 15.98 3.40 -17.33
CA ALA A 113 16.14 4.85 -17.48
C ALA A 113 15.00 5.53 -18.25
N LYS A 114 14.20 4.80 -19.04
CA LYS A 114 13.11 5.37 -19.88
C LYS A 114 11.71 4.93 -19.45
N LEU A 115 11.50 4.72 -18.15
CA LEU A 115 10.20 4.35 -17.59
C LEU A 115 9.11 5.39 -17.90
N LYS A 116 8.07 4.95 -18.60
CA LYS A 116 6.87 5.73 -18.91
C LYS A 116 5.95 5.80 -17.69
N SER A 117 5.12 6.84 -17.62
CA SER A 117 4.14 7.00 -16.52
C SER A 117 3.21 5.80 -16.36
N ARG A 118 2.80 5.18 -17.48
CA ARG A 118 1.97 3.97 -17.49
C ARG A 118 2.66 2.79 -16.80
N GLU A 119 3.92 2.51 -17.14
CA GLU A 119 4.70 1.40 -16.56
C GLU A 119 4.89 1.59 -15.04
N LYS A 120 5.17 2.84 -14.61
CA LYS A 120 5.28 3.19 -13.19
C LYS A 120 3.96 2.97 -12.43
N ARG A 121 2.85 3.41 -13.02
CA ARG A 121 1.50 3.24 -12.45
C ARG A 121 1.15 1.77 -12.35
N GLU A 122 1.36 1.00 -13.41
CA GLU A 122 1.01 -0.42 -13.44
C GLU A 122 1.83 -1.22 -12.42
N ALA A 123 3.14 -0.96 -12.33
CA ALA A 123 4.00 -1.58 -11.32
C ALA A 123 3.59 -1.20 -9.89
N LEU A 124 3.24 0.06 -9.63
CA LEU A 124 2.75 0.49 -8.31
C LEU A 124 1.43 -0.19 -7.94
N ALA A 125 0.47 -0.26 -8.87
CA ALA A 125 -0.82 -0.92 -8.64
C ALA A 125 -0.64 -2.42 -8.32
N ARG A 126 0.21 -3.11 -9.08
CA ARG A 126 0.53 -4.52 -8.85
C ARG A 126 1.27 -4.74 -7.53
N ALA A 127 2.24 -3.90 -7.23
CA ALA A 127 2.98 -3.97 -5.96
C ALA A 127 2.05 -3.79 -4.75
N LEU A 128 1.20 -2.76 -4.75
CA LEU A 128 0.23 -2.54 -3.66
C LEU A 128 -0.77 -3.69 -3.54
N THR A 129 -1.28 -4.17 -4.68
CA THR A 129 -2.17 -5.34 -4.72
C THR A 129 -1.49 -6.56 -4.10
N TYR A 130 -0.26 -6.87 -4.50
CA TYR A 130 0.47 -8.02 -3.99
C TYR A 130 0.69 -7.91 -2.49
N ILE A 131 1.20 -6.77 -2.01
CA ILE A 131 1.50 -6.54 -0.59
C ILE A 131 0.25 -6.75 0.26
N LEU A 132 -0.87 -6.12 -0.11
CA LEU A 132 -2.09 -6.21 0.69
C LEU A 132 -2.74 -7.58 0.64
N TRP A 133 -2.76 -8.19 -0.53
CA TRP A 133 -3.35 -9.51 -0.71
C TRP A 133 -2.57 -10.57 0.07
N GLN A 134 -1.24 -10.50 0.05
CA GLN A 134 -0.39 -11.38 0.86
C GLN A 134 -0.57 -11.14 2.37
N ALA A 135 -0.72 -9.88 2.79
CA ALA A 135 -0.93 -9.55 4.19
C ALA A 135 -2.32 -9.97 4.72
N GLY A 136 -3.27 -10.26 3.84
CA GLY A 136 -4.55 -10.90 4.17
C GLY A 136 -4.60 -12.38 3.76
N ASP A 137 -3.46 -13.07 3.87
CA ASP A 137 -3.31 -14.52 3.70
C ASP A 137 -3.77 -15.05 2.33
N ASP A 138 -3.62 -14.24 1.28
CA ASP A 138 -4.08 -14.52 -0.08
C ASP A 138 -5.61 -14.68 -0.22
N GLU A 139 -6.40 -14.23 0.76
CA GLU A 139 -7.87 -14.36 0.77
C GLU A 139 -8.59 -13.02 0.70
N ARG A 140 -8.04 -11.98 1.34
CA ARG A 140 -8.69 -10.68 1.47
C ARG A 140 -7.69 -9.53 1.51
N ALA A 141 -8.19 -8.32 1.32
CA ALA A 141 -7.44 -7.09 1.51
C ALA A 141 -8.34 -5.96 2.00
N VAL A 142 -7.74 -5.03 2.73
CA VAL A 142 -8.41 -3.81 3.17
C VAL A 142 -7.66 -2.61 2.60
N VAL A 143 -8.39 -1.59 2.17
CA VAL A 143 -7.83 -0.31 1.74
C VAL A 143 -8.45 0.78 2.59
N ALA A 144 -7.61 1.58 3.28
CA ALA A 144 -8.08 2.72 4.04
C ALA A 144 -8.08 3.99 3.17
N LEU A 145 -9.24 4.65 3.11
CA LEU A 145 -9.50 5.82 2.30
C LEU A 145 -9.81 6.99 3.21
N LYS A 146 -9.14 8.12 2.98
CA LYS A 146 -9.49 9.34 3.70
C LYS A 146 -10.81 9.89 3.18
N ASN A 147 -11.81 10.00 4.06
CA ASN A 147 -13.06 10.70 3.82
C ASN A 147 -12.90 12.22 4.06
N ASN A 148 -13.85 13.03 3.56
CA ASN A 148 -13.88 14.47 3.79
C ASN A 148 -14.35 14.82 5.20
N ASP A 149 -15.20 13.97 5.77
CA ASP A 149 -15.78 14.13 7.09
C ASP A 149 -15.20 13.12 8.08
N ILE A 150 -15.27 13.44 9.37
CA ILE A 150 -14.93 12.49 10.44
C ILE A 150 -15.94 11.35 10.41
N VAL A 151 -15.45 10.12 10.33
CA VAL A 151 -16.27 8.90 10.26
C VAL A 151 -16.10 7.98 11.46
N LEU A 152 -15.01 8.15 12.23
CA LEU A 152 -14.78 7.38 13.44
C LEU A 152 -15.84 7.73 14.50
N ASP A 153 -16.42 6.71 15.13
CA ASP A 153 -17.35 6.91 16.24
C ASP A 153 -16.61 7.47 17.48
N LEU A 154 -16.77 8.77 17.69
CA LEU A 154 -16.11 9.50 18.77
C LEU A 154 -16.77 9.34 20.14
N SER A 155 -17.95 8.71 20.21
CA SER A 155 -18.66 8.49 21.47
C SER A 155 -17.83 7.67 22.46
N SER A 156 -16.96 6.80 21.95
CA SER A 156 -16.05 5.94 22.72
C SER A 156 -14.56 6.33 22.56
N ALA A 157 -14.19 7.17 21.59
CA ALA A 157 -12.80 7.39 21.19
C ALA A 157 -12.04 8.40 22.07
N THR A 158 -12.73 9.43 22.59
CA THR A 158 -12.09 10.60 23.23
C THR A 158 -11.35 10.30 24.53
N THR A 159 -11.48 9.10 25.10
CA THR A 159 -10.72 8.66 26.28
C THR A 159 -9.57 7.70 25.98
N VAL A 160 -9.51 7.15 24.76
CA VAL A 160 -8.60 6.06 24.38
C VAL A 160 -7.62 6.48 23.27
N LEU A 161 -8.06 7.36 22.37
CA LEU A 161 -7.32 7.71 21.16
C LEU A 161 -7.38 9.22 20.90
N GLU A 162 -6.22 9.88 20.88
CA GLU A 162 -6.12 11.27 20.41
C GLU A 162 -6.36 11.37 18.90
N LEU A 163 -7.11 12.37 18.45
CA LEU A 163 -7.35 12.62 17.02
C LEU A 163 -6.11 13.23 16.35
N ASP A 164 -5.80 12.83 15.11
CA ASP A 164 -4.56 13.23 14.43
C ASP A 164 -4.73 13.80 13.02
N GLY A 165 -5.98 14.03 12.60
CA GLY A 165 -6.30 14.53 11.27
C GLY A 165 -6.21 13.48 10.17
N ILE A 166 -5.93 12.22 10.53
CA ILE A 166 -5.89 11.09 9.60
C ILE A 166 -6.84 9.99 10.04
N ILE A 167 -6.63 9.38 11.21
CA ILE A 167 -7.33 8.16 11.61
C ILE A 167 -8.83 8.36 11.63
N GLU A 168 -9.29 9.46 12.20
CA GLU A 168 -10.72 9.74 12.39
C GLU A 168 -11.48 9.98 11.07
N TYR A 169 -10.74 10.13 9.97
CA TYR A 169 -11.27 10.26 8.61
C TYR A 169 -11.19 8.96 7.80
N LEU A 170 -10.67 7.85 8.34
CA LEU A 170 -10.46 6.64 7.56
C LEU A 170 -11.76 5.83 7.38
N GLN A 171 -12.16 5.69 6.13
CA GLN A 171 -13.13 4.71 5.65
C GLN A 171 -12.39 3.48 5.14
N LEU A 172 -12.72 2.30 5.64
CA LEU A 172 -12.13 1.03 5.20
C LEU A 172 -12.98 0.44 4.08
N LYS A 173 -12.31 -0.01 3.01
CA LYS A 173 -12.90 -0.74 1.89
C LYS A 173 -12.36 -2.16 1.84
N PHE A 174 -13.23 -3.16 1.77
CA PHE A 174 -12.90 -4.58 1.90
C PHE A 174 -12.96 -5.29 0.55
N PHE A 175 -11.94 -6.07 0.24
CA PHE A 175 -11.82 -6.81 -1.01
C PHE A 175 -11.61 -8.29 -0.73
N GLU A 176 -12.47 -9.14 -1.29
CA GLU A 176 -12.36 -10.60 -1.26
C GLU A 176 -11.91 -11.18 -2.62
N CYS A 177 -11.49 -10.31 -3.54
CA CYS A 177 -10.96 -10.73 -4.83
C CYS A 177 -9.74 -9.89 -5.24
N LYS A 178 -8.61 -10.58 -5.50
CA LYS A 178 -7.34 -9.97 -5.89
C LYS A 178 -7.44 -9.16 -7.18
N SER A 179 -8.17 -9.68 -8.17
CA SER A 179 -8.37 -9.00 -9.45
C SER A 179 -9.19 -7.72 -9.28
N CYS A 180 -10.19 -7.75 -8.41
CA CYS A 180 -10.97 -6.56 -8.05
C CYS A 180 -10.11 -5.50 -7.33
N LEU A 181 -9.20 -5.92 -6.45
CA LEU A 181 -8.24 -5.02 -5.81
C LEU A 181 -7.27 -4.39 -6.82
N LEU A 182 -6.76 -5.18 -7.77
CA LEU A 182 -5.89 -4.68 -8.83
C LEU A 182 -6.60 -3.65 -9.71
N GLU A 183 -7.82 -3.97 -10.15
CA GLU A 183 -8.64 -3.09 -10.97
C GLU A 183 -8.96 -1.79 -10.23
N TYR A 184 -9.27 -1.89 -8.93
CA TYR A 184 -9.43 -0.73 -8.07
C TYR A 184 -8.19 0.16 -8.13
N PHE A 185 -6.98 -0.37 -7.92
CA PHE A 185 -5.75 0.43 -7.98
C PHE A 185 -5.46 0.99 -9.38
N TYR A 186 -5.79 0.29 -10.46
CA TYR A 186 -5.63 0.82 -11.82
C TYR A 186 -6.49 2.04 -12.10
N ASN A 187 -7.72 2.06 -11.59
CA ASN A 187 -8.62 3.20 -11.72
C ASN A 187 -8.32 4.31 -10.70
N TYR A 188 -7.75 3.94 -9.55
CA TYR A 188 -7.51 4.86 -8.45
C TYR A 188 -6.21 5.64 -8.54
N ILE A 189 -5.14 5.01 -9.04
CA ILE A 189 -3.84 5.67 -9.21
C ILE A 189 -3.89 6.39 -10.56
N PRO A 190 -3.97 7.72 -10.61
CA PRO A 190 -4.11 8.44 -11.86
C PRO A 190 -2.88 8.27 -12.75
N GLU A 191 -3.07 8.29 -14.08
CA GLU A 191 -1.98 8.21 -15.07
C GLU A 191 -0.99 9.40 -15.00
N VAL A 192 -1.43 10.50 -14.38
CA VAL A 192 -0.68 11.74 -14.28
C VAL A 192 -0.04 11.81 -12.89
N CYS A 193 1.25 12.22 -12.83
CA CYS A 193 1.93 12.65 -11.60
C CYS A 193 1.22 13.88 -11.01
N ILE A 194 0.05 13.67 -10.40
CA ILE A 194 -0.67 14.75 -9.75
C ILE A 194 -0.02 14.96 -8.39
N LYS A 195 0.39 16.20 -8.12
CA LYS A 195 0.95 16.71 -6.85
C LYS A 195 0.01 16.53 -5.64
N TYR A 196 -1.12 15.83 -5.79
CA TYR A 196 -2.24 15.77 -4.86
C TYR A 196 -2.70 14.36 -4.51
N LEU A 197 -1.91 13.32 -4.79
CA LEU A 197 -2.13 12.04 -4.11
C LEU A 197 -1.71 12.22 -2.64
N LYS A 198 -2.55 12.91 -1.84
CA LYS A 198 -2.43 12.96 -0.38
C LYS A 198 -2.41 11.51 0.09
N ILE A 199 -1.51 11.15 0.99
CA ILE A 199 -1.39 9.77 1.48
C ILE A 199 -2.77 9.23 1.84
N LYS A 200 -3.11 8.13 1.19
CA LYS A 200 -4.19 7.28 1.61
C LYS A 200 -3.49 6.02 2.06
N LEU A 201 -3.42 5.91 3.39
CA LEU A 201 -2.67 4.87 4.04
C LEU A 201 -3.26 3.52 3.61
N VAL A 202 -2.38 2.56 3.31
CA VAL A 202 -2.81 1.26 2.83
C VAL A 202 -2.44 0.25 3.91
N PHE A 203 -3.45 -0.33 4.58
CA PHE A 203 -3.26 -1.34 5.62
C PHE A 203 -4.07 -2.57 5.30
N ALA A 204 -3.43 -3.73 5.35
CA ALA A 204 -4.11 -4.99 5.60
C ALA A 204 -3.89 -5.32 7.09
N TYR A 205 -4.95 -5.70 7.79
CA TYR A 205 -4.88 -6.16 9.17
C TYR A 205 -5.67 -7.47 9.30
N HIS A 206 -5.14 -8.40 10.08
CA HIS A 206 -5.72 -9.69 10.40
C HIS A 206 -6.22 -9.64 11.85
N PHE A 207 -7.50 -9.95 12.10
CA PHE A 207 -7.95 -10.34 13.44
C PHE A 207 -7.66 -11.83 13.60
N LEU A 208 -6.88 -12.17 14.64
CA LEU A 208 -6.96 -13.47 15.29
C LEU A 208 -8.31 -13.60 16.01
#